data_AF-A0A4Y7ZJE4-F1
#
_entry.id   AF-A0A4Y7ZJE4-F1
#
_cell.length_a   1.000
_cell.length_b   1.000
_cell.length_c   1.000
_cell.angle_alpha   90.00
_cell.angle_beta   90.00
_cell.angle_gamma   90.00
#
_symmetry.space_group_name_H-M   'P 1'
#
loop_
_entity.id
_entity.type
_entity.pdbx_description
1 polymer ?
#
loop_
_entity_poly.entity_id
_entity_poly.type
_entity_poly.pdbx_seq_one_letter_code
_entity_poly.pdbx_strand_id
1 'polypeptide(L)'
;MKTIFLFILLSFSFSAFANDNCQQVAEGYEDTDEMYVVCDDLSIFPLVEINQKMKAIMEQYEGEPDEIVVYFVSSSNAISKSYKALSSQELVALYYTHDSLLTLWPKIASRKKEMLLEWESSI
;
A
#
# COMPACT_ATOMS: atom_id res chain seq x y z
N MET A 1 -51.92 21.30 19.39
CA MET A 1 -50.70 20.70 19.95
C MET A 1 -50.32 19.55 19.02
N LYS A 2 -49.36 19.80 18.12
CA LYS A 2 -47.97 19.30 18.22
C LYS A 2 -47.92 17.78 18.40
N THR A 3 -47.65 17.06 17.30
CA THR A 3 -46.39 16.31 17.12
C THR A 3 -46.36 15.70 15.73
N ILE A 4 -45.62 16.36 14.84
CA ILE A 4 -45.09 15.79 13.61
C ILE A 4 -43.95 14.86 14.06
N PHE A 5 -44.17 13.55 14.03
CA PHE A 5 -43.11 12.57 14.24
C PHE A 5 -42.39 12.36 12.90
N LEU A 6 -41.47 13.27 12.62
CA LEU A 6 -40.54 13.21 11.51
C LEU A 6 -39.53 12.09 11.81
N PHE A 7 -39.84 10.85 11.42
CA PHE A 7 -38.87 9.78 11.38
C PHE A 7 -37.93 10.05 10.21
N ILE A 8 -36.88 10.83 10.50
CA ILE A 8 -35.66 10.91 9.71
C ILE A 8 -35.08 9.49 9.74
N LEU A 9 -35.45 8.69 8.74
CA LEU A 9 -34.71 7.48 8.40
C LEU A 9 -33.33 7.98 7.98
N LEU A 10 -32.39 7.85 8.91
CA LEU A 10 -30.97 8.01 8.70
C LEU A 10 -30.62 7.29 7.41
N SER A 11 -30.35 8.07 6.38
CA SER A 11 -29.41 7.75 5.33
C SER A 11 -28.06 7.47 6.00
N PHE A 12 -27.94 6.26 6.56
CA PHE A 12 -26.66 5.61 6.76
C PHE A 12 -26.08 5.43 5.36
N SER A 13 -25.42 6.48 4.89
CA SER A 13 -24.41 6.39 3.86
C SER A 13 -23.35 5.44 4.42
N PHE A 14 -23.54 4.15 4.20
CA PHE A 14 -22.44 3.19 4.27
C PHE A 14 -21.48 3.63 3.17
N SER A 15 -20.56 4.51 3.52
CA SER A 15 -19.30 4.65 2.81
C SER A 15 -18.66 3.27 2.92
N ALA A 16 -18.91 2.42 1.92
CA ALA A 16 -18.10 1.26 1.70
C ALA A 16 -16.70 1.80 1.43
N PHE A 17 -15.91 1.96 2.48
CA PHE A 17 -14.47 2.11 2.35
C PHE A 17 -14.05 0.82 1.64
N ALA A 18 -13.76 0.94 0.35
CA ALA A 18 -13.07 -0.12 -0.36
C ALA A 18 -11.86 -0.48 0.52
N ASN A 19 -11.75 -1.75 0.90
CA ASN A 19 -10.68 -2.19 1.77
C ASN A 19 -9.36 -1.92 1.03
N ASP A 20 -8.71 -0.83 1.41
CA ASP A 20 -7.52 -0.33 0.74
C ASP A 20 -6.33 -1.13 1.26
N ASN A 21 -6.21 -2.36 0.77
CA ASN A 21 -5.19 -3.31 1.21
C ASN A 21 -3.76 -2.84 0.89
N CYS A 22 -3.60 -1.75 0.13
CA CYS A 22 -2.31 -1.18 -0.26
C CYS A 22 -1.55 -0.47 0.87
N GLN A 23 -1.99 -0.62 2.13
CA GLN A 23 -1.34 -0.04 3.31
C GLN A 23 -1.12 -1.05 4.44
N GLN A 24 -1.48 -2.32 4.27
CA GLN A 24 -1.36 -3.35 5.29
C GLN A 24 -0.23 -4.31 4.93
N VAL A 25 0.70 -4.50 5.86
CA VAL A 25 1.74 -5.53 5.74
C VAL A 25 1.10 -6.90 5.88
N ALA A 26 1.53 -7.84 5.05
CA ALA A 26 1.12 -9.22 5.13
C ALA A 26 1.60 -9.83 6.47
N GLU A 27 0.68 -10.49 7.17
CA GLU A 27 0.96 -11.11 8.46
C GLU A 27 2.18 -12.05 8.39
N GLY A 28 3.11 -11.86 9.32
CA GLY A 28 4.35 -12.62 9.44
C GLY A 28 5.53 -12.06 8.64
N TYR A 29 5.42 -10.83 8.14
CA TYR A 29 6.48 -10.12 7.42
C TYR A 29 6.87 -8.78 8.05
N GLU A 30 6.20 -8.38 9.13
CA GLU A 30 6.41 -7.13 9.85
C GLU A 30 7.83 -6.98 10.43
N ASP A 31 8.51 -8.08 10.74
CA ASP A 31 9.85 -8.11 11.32
C ASP A 31 10.96 -8.53 10.34
N THR A 32 10.65 -8.54 9.05
CA THR A 32 11.56 -9.04 8.00
C THR A 32 12.08 -7.92 7.09
N ASP A 33 13.28 -8.09 6.56
CA ASP A 33 13.87 -7.16 5.58
C ASP A 33 13.11 -7.17 4.23
N GLU A 34 12.23 -8.15 4.00
CA GLU A 34 11.37 -8.27 2.82
C GLU A 34 9.90 -8.24 3.22
N MET A 35 9.33 -7.04 3.29
CA MET A 35 7.91 -6.86 3.58
C MET A 35 7.05 -7.05 2.33
N TYR A 36 5.84 -7.59 2.50
CA TYR A 36 4.87 -7.76 1.42
C TYR A 36 3.59 -7.00 1.72
N VAL A 37 3.04 -6.32 0.72
CA VAL A 37 1.76 -5.60 0.79
C VAL A 37 0.90 -6.06 -0.38
N VAL A 38 -0.34 -6.48 -0.10
CA VAL A 38 -1.27 -6.89 -1.16
C VAL A 38 -1.98 -5.66 -1.71
N CYS A 39 -1.64 -5.28 -2.94
CA CYS A 39 -2.17 -4.10 -3.61
C CYS A 39 -2.42 -4.38 -5.09
N ASP A 40 -3.66 -4.25 -5.54
CA ASP A 40 -4.05 -4.54 -6.93
C ASP A 40 -3.43 -3.55 -7.93
N ASP A 41 -3.35 -2.28 -7.55
CA ASP A 41 -2.82 -1.21 -8.40
C ASP A 41 -2.47 0.02 -7.56
N LEU A 42 -1.17 0.32 -7.42
CA LEU A 42 -0.70 1.51 -6.71
C LEU A 42 -0.67 2.76 -7.62
N SER A 43 -0.81 2.58 -8.95
CA SER A 43 -0.69 3.68 -9.92
C SER A 43 -1.93 4.57 -10.00
N ILE A 44 -3.04 4.15 -9.39
CA ILE A 44 -4.29 4.91 -9.32
C ILE A 44 -4.22 6.08 -8.32
N PHE A 45 -3.24 6.05 -7.42
CA PHE A 45 -3.10 7.04 -6.35
C PHE A 45 -2.16 8.18 -6.73
N PRO A 46 -2.44 9.41 -6.29
CA PRO A 46 -1.49 10.52 -6.38
C PRO A 46 -0.28 10.29 -5.47
N LEU A 47 0.86 10.93 -5.76
CA LEU A 47 2.11 10.77 -5.00
C LEU A 47 1.92 11.04 -3.49
N VAL A 48 1.16 12.08 -3.13
CA VAL A 48 0.89 12.43 -1.73
C VAL A 48 0.21 11.27 -0.99
N GLU A 49 -0.73 10.59 -1.63
CA GLU A 49 -1.43 9.47 -1.02
C GLU A 49 -0.54 8.21 -0.97
N ILE A 50 0.30 8.00 -1.98
CA ILE A 50 1.32 6.93 -1.96
C ILE A 50 2.31 7.14 -0.81
N ASN A 51 2.76 8.36 -0.55
CA ASN A 51 3.61 8.69 0.59
C ASN A 51 2.92 8.36 1.93
N GLN A 52 1.65 8.70 2.07
CA GLN A 52 0.87 8.38 3.28
C GLN A 52 0.72 6.88 3.49
N LYS A 53 0.44 6.12 2.43
CA LYS A 53 0.37 4.66 2.48
C LYS A 53 1.70 4.05 2.86
N MET A 54 2.79 4.51 2.26
CA MET A 54 4.13 4.05 2.62
C MET A 54 4.47 4.36 4.07
N LYS A 55 4.09 5.53 4.59
CA LYS A 55 4.25 5.84 6.01
C LYS A 55 3.52 4.83 6.90
N ALA A 56 2.25 4.55 6.60
CA ALA A 56 1.47 3.56 7.34
C ALA A 56 2.09 2.15 7.27
N ILE A 57 2.67 1.76 6.13
CA ILE A 57 3.40 0.49 5.96
C ILE A 57 4.65 0.46 6.85
N MET A 58 5.47 1.52 6.81
CA MET A 58 6.69 1.60 7.61
C MET A 58 6.41 1.65 9.12
N GLU A 59 5.27 2.21 9.54
CA GLU A 59 4.82 2.21 10.94
C GLU A 59 4.46 0.81 11.47
N GLN A 60 4.27 -0.18 10.59
CA GLN A 60 4.04 -1.59 10.95
C GLN A 60 5.34 -2.41 11.01
N TYR A 61 6.48 -1.83 10.66
CA TYR A 61 7.75 -2.56 10.73
C TYR A 61 8.19 -2.72 12.19
N GLU A 62 8.40 -3.96 12.60
CA GLU A 62 8.78 -4.36 13.96
C GLU A 62 10.23 -4.86 14.06
N GLY A 63 10.95 -4.92 12.93
CA GLY A 63 12.34 -5.34 12.89
C GLY A 63 13.32 -4.26 13.37
N GLU A 64 14.61 -4.62 13.42
CA GLU A 64 15.68 -3.67 13.74
C GLU A 64 15.81 -2.60 12.64
N PRO A 65 16.24 -1.37 12.96
CA PRO A 65 16.47 -0.33 11.94
C PRO A 65 17.54 -0.75 10.92
N ASP A 66 17.10 -1.27 9.77
CA ASP A 66 17.95 -1.74 8.67
C ASP A 66 17.35 -1.37 7.30
N GLU A 67 18.05 -1.74 6.25
CA GLU A 67 17.58 -1.69 4.88
C GLU A 67 16.49 -2.73 4.64
N ILE A 68 15.33 -2.26 4.17
CA ILE A 68 14.19 -3.12 3.89
C ILE A 68 13.67 -2.88 2.47
N VAL A 69 13.08 -3.93 1.92
CA VAL A 69 12.40 -3.91 0.63
C VAL A 69 10.93 -4.20 0.87
N VAL A 70 10.06 -3.34 0.35
CA VAL A 70 8.61 -3.54 0.37
C VAL A 70 8.13 -3.93 -1.02
N TYR A 71 7.62 -5.14 -1.13
CA TYR A 71 7.01 -5.68 -2.35
C TYR A 71 5.50 -5.46 -2.34
N PHE A 72 5.01 -4.72 -3.32
CA PHE A 72 3.57 -4.60 -3.58
C PHE A 72 3.15 -5.66 -4.59
N VAL A 73 2.30 -6.58 -4.17
CA VAL A 73 1.85 -7.71 -4.99
C VAL A 73 0.35 -7.69 -5.21
N SER A 74 -0.11 -8.10 -6.39
CA SER A 74 -1.54 -8.04 -6.75
C SER A 74 -2.41 -9.11 -6.09
N SER A 75 -1.84 -10.07 -5.37
CA SER A 75 -2.60 -11.07 -4.60
C SER A 75 -1.75 -11.73 -3.52
N SER A 76 -2.41 -12.29 -2.50
CA SER A 76 -1.74 -13.06 -1.43
C SER A 76 -0.95 -14.26 -1.96
N ASN A 77 -1.36 -14.86 -3.08
CA ASN A 77 -0.66 -16.00 -3.69
C ASN A 77 0.73 -15.63 -4.23
N ALA A 78 1.05 -14.35 -4.34
CA ALA A 78 2.35 -13.85 -4.78
C ALA A 78 3.30 -13.52 -3.63
N ILE A 79 2.83 -13.54 -2.38
CA ILE A 79 3.67 -13.37 -1.19
C ILE A 79 4.73 -14.48 -1.15
N SER A 80 5.93 -14.17 -0.66
CA SER A 80 7.09 -15.07 -0.53
C SER A 80 7.71 -15.57 -1.84
N LYS A 81 7.09 -15.28 -3.00
CA LYS A 81 7.73 -15.60 -4.28
C LYS A 81 8.93 -14.70 -4.45
N SER A 82 10.06 -15.29 -4.81
CA SER A 82 11.23 -14.52 -5.22
C SER A 82 10.83 -13.48 -6.27
N TYR A 83 11.31 -12.24 -6.14
CA TYR A 83 11.08 -11.16 -7.10
C TYR A 83 11.31 -11.59 -8.56
N LYS A 84 12.30 -12.46 -8.81
CA LYS A 84 12.61 -12.98 -10.16
C LYS A 84 11.54 -13.93 -10.72
N ALA A 85 10.73 -14.52 -9.84
CA ALA A 85 9.65 -15.45 -10.16
C ALA A 85 8.29 -14.75 -10.25
N LEU A 86 8.17 -13.50 -9.81
CA LEU A 86 6.95 -12.70 -9.97
C LEU A 86 6.78 -12.31 -11.43
N SER A 87 5.59 -12.55 -11.96
CA SER A 87 5.21 -12.01 -13.27
C SER A 87 4.98 -10.50 -13.20
N SER A 88 4.96 -9.86 -14.37
CA SER A 88 4.67 -8.42 -14.51
C SER A 88 3.24 -8.02 -14.11
N GLN A 89 2.37 -9.00 -13.83
CA GLN A 89 1.01 -8.79 -13.34
C GLN A 89 0.90 -9.04 -11.83
N GLU A 90 1.88 -9.74 -11.25
CA GLU A 90 1.94 -10.04 -9.82
C GLU A 90 2.69 -8.96 -9.06
N LEU A 91 3.77 -8.42 -9.62
CA LEU A 91 4.51 -7.33 -9.00
C LEU A 91 3.96 -5.97 -9.47
N VAL A 92 3.40 -5.22 -8.54
CA VAL A 92 2.80 -3.90 -8.78
C VAL A 92 3.79 -2.78 -8.49
N ALA A 93 4.53 -2.88 -7.40
CA ALA A 93 5.56 -1.91 -7.03
C ALA A 93 6.63 -2.52 -6.13
N LEU A 94 7.76 -1.84 -6.03
CA LEU A 94 8.89 -2.18 -5.16
C LEU A 94 9.42 -0.89 -4.57
N TYR A 95 9.50 -0.84 -3.26
CA TYR A 95 10.16 0.23 -2.54
C TYR A 95 11.41 -0.31 -1.84
N TYR A 96 12.53 0.40 -1.94
CA TYR A 96 13.77 0.05 -1.25
C TYR A 96 14.23 1.23 -0.40
N THR A 97 14.37 1.03 0.91
CA THR A 97 14.66 2.13 1.85
C THR A 97 16.02 2.77 1.61
N HIS A 98 17.05 2.00 1.21
CA HIS A 98 18.39 2.52 0.95
C HIS A 98 18.38 3.67 -0.08
N ASP A 99 17.64 3.48 -1.17
CA ASP A 99 17.54 4.46 -2.26
C ASP A 99 16.38 5.45 -2.07
N SER A 100 15.50 5.21 -1.09
CA SER A 100 14.22 5.90 -0.94
C SER A 100 13.40 5.93 -2.25
N LEU A 101 13.53 4.87 -3.05
CA LEU A 101 13.02 4.79 -4.41
C LEU A 101 11.85 3.81 -4.49
N LEU A 102 10.69 4.33 -4.90
CA LEU A 102 9.53 3.53 -5.27
C LEU A 102 9.51 3.32 -6.78
N THR A 103 9.61 2.07 -7.19
CA THR A 103 9.43 1.63 -8.57
C THR A 103 8.03 1.06 -8.75
N LEU A 104 7.25 1.64 -9.65
CA LEU A 104 5.92 1.18 -10.05
C LEU A 104 5.98 0.46 -11.41
N TRP A 105 5.33 -0.69 -11.48
CA TRP A 105 5.00 -1.40 -12.71
C TRP A 105 3.49 -1.33 -12.93
N PRO A 106 2.98 -0.27 -13.58
CA PRO A 106 1.59 -0.28 -14.04
C PRO A 106 1.38 -1.48 -14.97
N LYS A 107 0.12 -1.92 -15.10
CA LYS A 107 -0.32 -3.10 -15.89
C LYS A 107 0.17 -3.11 -17.36
N ILE A 108 0.80 -2.04 -17.83
CA ILE A 108 1.52 -1.92 -19.08
C ILE A 108 3.03 -1.96 -18.77
N ALA A 109 3.65 -3.14 -18.90
CA ALA A 109 5.03 -3.42 -18.52
C ALA A 109 6.11 -2.49 -19.13
N SER A 110 5.82 -1.79 -20.22
CA SER A 110 6.74 -0.82 -20.84
C SER A 110 6.76 0.55 -20.15
N ARG A 111 5.94 0.77 -19.12
CA ARG A 111 5.82 2.05 -18.43
C ARG A 111 6.28 1.95 -16.98
N LYS A 112 7.54 1.59 -16.75
CA LYS A 112 8.15 1.74 -15.42
C LYS A 112 8.05 3.21 -14.99
N LYS A 113 7.54 3.47 -13.78
CA LYS A 113 7.56 4.79 -13.18
C LYS A 113 8.36 4.75 -11.89
N GLU A 114 9.37 5.58 -11.79
CA GLU A 114 10.18 5.74 -10.59
C GLU A 114 9.77 7.02 -9.88
N MET A 115 9.70 6.96 -8.56
CA MET A 115 9.34 8.08 -7.71
C MET A 115 10.23 8.05 -6.47
N LEU A 116 10.89 9.16 -6.17
CA LEU A 116 11.56 9.34 -4.89
C LEU A 116 10.49 9.64 -3.84
N LEU A 117 10.51 8.90 -2.74
CA LEU A 117 9.65 9.18 -1.62
C LEU A 117 10.42 10.06 -0.64
N GLU A 118 9.98 11.30 -0.51
CA GLU A 118 10.51 12.23 0.48
C GLU A 118 9.76 12.00 1.80
N TRP A 119 10.50 11.52 2.80
CA TRP A 119 10.01 11.45 4.16
C TRP A 119 10.13 12.84 4.77
N GLU A 120 9.00 13.55 4.95
CA GLU A 120 9.00 14.72 5.83
C GLU A 120 9.34 14.20 7.23
N SER A 121 10.58 14.45 7.67
CA SER A 121 10.99 14.22 9.04
C SER A 121 10.04 15.03 9.92
N SER A 122 9.14 14.33 10.61
CA SER A 122 8.26 14.95 11.58
C SER A 122 9.16 15.38 12.74
N ILE A 123 9.50 16.67 12.76
CA ILE A 123 10.22 17.36 13.84
C ILE A 123 9.35 17.40 15.10
#